data_AF-R7I0D7-F1
#
_entry.id   AF-R7I0D7-F1
#
_cell.length_a   1.000
_cell.length_b   1.000
_cell.length_c   1.000
_cell.angle_alpha   90.00
_cell.angle_beta   90.00
_cell.angle_gamma   90.00
#
_symmetry.space_group_name_H-M   'P 1'
#
loop_
_entity.id
_entity.type
_entity.pdbx_description
1 polymer ?
#
loop_
_entity_poly.entity_id
_entity_poly.type
_entity_poly.pdbx_seq_one_letter_code
_entity_poly.pdbx_strand_id
1 'polypeptide(L)'
;MEGKNAITIRELIKCALRMRPDRIIVGEVRDAAAIDMLTALNTGHDGSLSTGHANSPEDMLSRLETLVLMGMDIPLEAVRRQIASAIEIIVHLGRLRDKSRRVLQIVEVLQVENRTIVTQPLFEFVEEGEDARGRVLGTLQPTKYCLQQTEKLQRAGITL
;
A
#
# COMPACT_ATOMS: atom_id res chain seq x y z
N MET A 1 10.14 -2.29 -36.43
CA MET A 1 10.96 -3.14 -35.53
C MET A 1 10.78 -2.65 -34.10
N GLU A 2 9.53 -2.53 -33.65
CA GLU A 2 9.18 -2.11 -32.28
C GLU A 2 9.10 -3.34 -31.37
N GLY A 3 9.50 -3.19 -30.11
CA GLY A 3 9.37 -4.23 -29.08
C GLY A 3 10.61 -5.10 -28.80
N LYS A 4 11.71 -4.96 -29.56
CA LYS A 4 12.93 -5.75 -29.30
C LYS A 4 13.73 -5.33 -28.05
N ASN A 5 13.49 -4.12 -27.53
CA ASN A 5 14.17 -3.56 -26.34
C ASN A 5 13.17 -3.04 -25.29
N ALA A 6 12.03 -3.72 -25.11
CA ALA A 6 11.08 -3.31 -24.08
C ALA A 6 11.74 -3.46 -22.70
N ILE A 7 11.80 -2.36 -21.94
CA ILE A 7 12.27 -2.37 -20.55
C ILE A 7 11.05 -2.43 -19.65
N THR A 8 10.93 -3.53 -18.90
CA THR A 8 9.83 -3.77 -17.97
C THR A 8 10.05 -3.05 -16.64
N ILE A 9 8.97 -2.82 -15.88
CA ILE A 9 9.06 -2.26 -14.51
C ILE A 9 9.95 -3.14 -13.63
N ARG A 10 9.87 -4.47 -13.79
CA ARG A 10 10.72 -5.44 -13.10
C ARG A 10 12.22 -5.19 -13.38
N GLU A 11 12.59 -4.90 -14.63
CA GLU A 11 13.97 -4.56 -14.98
C GLU A 11 14.41 -3.22 -14.38
N LEU A 12 13.52 -2.22 -14.39
CA LEU A 12 13.79 -0.91 -13.78
C LEU A 12 14.01 -1.03 -12.26
N ILE A 13 13.18 -1.81 -11.55
CA ILE A 13 13.34 -2.05 -10.10
C ILE A 13 14.69 -2.71 -9.83
N LYS A 14 15.03 -3.78 -10.56
CA LYS A 14 16.32 -4.48 -10.41
C LYS A 14 17.51 -3.58 -10.70
N CYS A 15 17.39 -2.69 -11.69
CA CYS A 15 18.42 -1.71 -11.99
C CYS A 15 18.56 -0.68 -10.86
N ALA A 16 17.45 -0.12 -10.39
CA ALA A 16 17.41 0.85 -9.31
C ALA A 16 18.06 0.29 -8.03
N LEU A 17 17.78 -0.97 -7.66
CA LEU A 17 18.37 -1.63 -6.49
C LEU A 17 19.91 -1.70 -6.53
N ARG A 18 20.53 -1.71 -7.72
CA ARG A 18 22.00 -1.68 -7.86
C ARG A 18 22.60 -0.30 -7.64
N MET A 19 21.78 0.74 -7.67
CA MET A 19 22.20 2.13 -7.45
C MET A 19 22.21 2.50 -5.96
N ARG A 20 21.90 1.55 -5.07
CA ARG A 20 21.78 1.74 -3.61
C ARG A 20 20.88 2.94 -3.25
N PRO A 21 19.62 2.94 -3.70
CA PRO A 21 18.71 4.03 -3.41
C PRO A 21 18.30 3.95 -1.94
N ASP A 22 18.00 5.09 -1.32
CA ASP A 22 17.37 5.09 0.01
C ASP A 22 15.88 4.69 -0.08
N ARG A 23 15.23 5.03 -1.20
CA ARG A 23 13.79 4.79 -1.46
C ARG A 23 13.54 4.44 -2.93
N ILE A 24 12.54 3.61 -3.15
CA ILE A 24 12.04 3.25 -4.47
C ILE A 24 10.56 3.65 -4.55
N ILE A 25 10.23 4.45 -5.55
CA ILE A 25 8.84 4.82 -5.84
C ILE A 25 8.41 4.10 -7.10
N VAL A 26 7.49 3.16 -6.96
CA VAL A 26 6.88 2.47 -8.10
C VAL A 26 5.57 3.19 -8.41
N GLY A 27 5.46 3.80 -9.58
CA GLY A 27 4.29 4.62 -9.92
C GLY A 27 2.97 3.89 -9.70
N GLU A 28 2.83 2.69 -10.26
CA GLU A 28 1.71 1.80 -10.01
C GLU A 28 2.12 0.34 -10.19
N VAL A 29 1.63 -0.55 -9.33
CA VAL A 29 1.82 -1.99 -9.47
C VAL A 29 0.58 -2.64 -10.10
N ARG A 30 0.76 -3.28 -11.26
CA ARG A 30 -0.33 -3.89 -12.04
C ARG A 30 -0.08 -5.33 -12.47
N ASP A 31 1.13 -5.83 -12.26
CA ASP A 31 1.59 -7.09 -12.80
C ASP A 31 2.54 -7.83 -11.84
N ALA A 32 3.21 -8.84 -12.35
CA ALA A 32 4.19 -9.65 -11.65
C ALA A 32 5.36 -8.85 -11.02
N ALA A 33 5.57 -7.57 -11.36
CA ALA A 33 6.58 -6.74 -10.70
C ALA A 33 6.27 -6.49 -9.21
N ALA A 34 5.07 -6.85 -8.74
CA ALA A 34 4.68 -6.78 -7.33
C ALA A 34 5.66 -7.50 -6.39
N ILE A 35 6.16 -8.68 -6.77
CA ILE A 35 7.12 -9.42 -5.92
C ILE A 35 8.47 -8.69 -5.82
N ASP A 36 8.95 -8.09 -6.92
CA ASP A 36 10.20 -7.32 -6.92
C ASP A 36 10.03 -6.04 -6.08
N MET A 37 8.87 -5.39 -6.16
CA MET A 37 8.51 -4.27 -5.31
C MET A 37 8.51 -4.68 -3.84
N LEU A 38 7.77 -5.73 -3.45
CA LEU A 38 7.74 -6.20 -2.05
C LEU A 38 9.13 -6.61 -1.55
N THR A 39 9.95 -7.22 -2.41
CA THR A 39 11.33 -7.57 -2.08
C THR A 39 12.16 -6.31 -1.80
N ALA A 40 12.03 -5.28 -2.62
CA ALA A 40 12.70 -4.00 -2.40
C ALA A 40 12.28 -3.37 -1.07
N LEU A 41 10.97 -3.35 -0.76
CA LEU A 41 10.42 -2.82 0.49
C LEU A 41 10.98 -3.55 1.73
N ASN A 42 11.07 -4.88 1.67
CA ASN A 42 11.58 -5.69 2.78
C ASN A 42 13.12 -5.63 2.96
N THR A 43 13.88 -5.07 2.01
CA THR A 43 15.36 -5.13 2.01
C THR A 43 16.05 -3.80 2.31
N GLY A 44 15.41 -2.94 3.11
CA GLY A 44 16.04 -1.72 3.65
C GLY A 44 15.86 -0.46 2.81
N HIS A 45 14.80 -0.41 1.99
CA HIS A 45 14.40 0.78 1.23
C HIS A 45 13.24 1.48 1.93
N ASP A 46 13.45 1.92 3.17
CA ASP A 46 12.41 2.48 4.03
C ASP A 46 11.83 3.81 3.50
N GLY A 47 10.50 3.94 3.52
CA GLY A 47 9.78 5.10 2.98
C GLY A 47 9.56 5.06 1.46
N SER A 48 9.84 3.91 0.84
CA SER A 48 9.36 3.57 -0.50
C SER A 48 7.83 3.51 -0.55
N LEU A 49 7.25 3.75 -1.71
CA LEU A 49 5.79 3.75 -1.89
C LEU A 49 5.39 3.29 -3.28
N SER A 50 4.12 2.88 -3.40
CA SER A 50 3.50 2.55 -4.67
C SER A 50 2.03 2.91 -4.68
N THR A 51 1.41 2.88 -5.86
CA THR A 51 -0.04 2.99 -6.01
C THR A 51 -0.62 1.72 -6.61
N GLY A 52 -1.91 1.50 -6.36
CA GLY A 52 -2.67 0.38 -6.91
C GLY A 52 -4.16 0.71 -6.95
N HIS A 53 -4.90 -0.02 -7.77
CA HIS A 53 -6.35 0.11 -7.87
C HIS A 53 -7.06 -0.98 -7.06
N ALA A 54 -7.85 -0.55 -6.09
CA ALA A 54 -8.74 -1.40 -5.28
C ALA A 54 -9.91 -0.56 -4.76
N ASN A 55 -11.00 -1.22 -4.34
CA ASN A 55 -12.16 -0.53 -3.77
C ASN A 55 -12.10 -0.43 -2.24
N SER A 56 -11.13 -1.10 -1.61
CA SER A 56 -10.83 -1.02 -0.18
C SER A 56 -9.36 -1.39 0.07
N PRO A 57 -8.83 -1.12 1.28
CA PRO A 57 -7.53 -1.62 1.71
C PRO A 57 -7.42 -3.16 1.64
N GLU A 58 -8.47 -3.88 2.04
CA GLU A 58 -8.51 -5.35 2.02
C GLU A 58 -8.50 -5.91 0.60
N ASP A 59 -9.24 -5.26 -0.31
CA ASP A 59 -9.20 -5.57 -1.75
C ASP A 59 -7.79 -5.34 -2.32
N MET A 60 -7.09 -4.30 -1.85
CA MET A 60 -5.72 -4.02 -2.29
C MET A 60 -4.75 -5.11 -1.84
N LEU A 61 -4.88 -5.59 -0.60
CA LEU A 61 -4.08 -6.71 -0.09
C LEU A 61 -4.35 -8.00 -0.91
N SER A 62 -5.63 -8.32 -1.14
CA SER A 62 -6.02 -9.47 -1.97
C SER A 62 -5.52 -9.36 -3.41
N ARG A 63 -5.50 -8.14 -3.96
CA ARG A 63 -4.93 -7.85 -5.28
C ARG A 63 -3.42 -8.07 -5.27
N LEU A 64 -2.69 -7.60 -4.27
CA LEU A 64 -1.25 -7.84 -4.15
C LEU A 64 -0.93 -9.33 -4.06
N GLU A 65 -1.71 -10.11 -3.31
CA GLU A 65 -1.57 -11.57 -3.27
C GLU A 65 -1.63 -12.16 -4.68
N THR A 66 -2.64 -11.76 -5.46
CA THR A 66 -2.84 -12.20 -6.84
C THR A 66 -1.68 -11.80 -7.74
N LEU A 67 -1.24 -10.53 -7.69
CA LEU A 67 -0.15 -10.01 -8.52
C LEU A 67 1.19 -10.71 -8.22
N VAL A 68 1.45 -11.03 -6.96
CA VAL A 68 2.65 -11.79 -6.56
C VAL A 68 2.59 -13.21 -7.11
N LEU A 69 1.46 -13.89 -6.97
CA LEU A 69 1.28 -15.26 -7.47
C LEU A 69 1.38 -15.36 -9.01
N MET A 70 1.03 -14.30 -9.74
CA MET A 70 1.28 -14.22 -11.19
C MET A 70 2.78 -14.16 -11.53
N GLY A 71 3.62 -13.70 -10.60
CA GLY A 71 5.05 -13.49 -10.82
C GLY A 71 5.95 -14.60 -10.28
N MET A 72 5.47 -15.42 -9.34
CA MET A 72 6.22 -16.48 -8.69
C MET A 72 5.28 -17.50 -8.03
N ASP A 73 5.59 -18.79 -8.18
CA ASP A 73 4.85 -19.86 -7.49
C ASP A 73 5.41 -20.07 -6.08
N ILE A 74 4.79 -19.39 -5.10
CA ILE A 74 5.12 -19.49 -3.67
C ILE A 74 3.85 -19.69 -2.84
N PRO A 75 3.93 -20.38 -1.68
CA PRO A 75 2.77 -20.60 -0.84
C PRO A 75 2.09 -19.27 -0.44
N LEU A 76 0.76 -19.22 -0.54
CA LEU A 76 -0.03 -18.02 -0.26
C LEU A 76 0.25 -17.41 1.12
N GLU A 77 0.48 -18.26 2.12
CA GLU A 77 0.83 -17.82 3.47
C GLU A 77 2.17 -17.08 3.52
N ALA A 78 3.15 -17.48 2.68
CA ALA A 78 4.41 -16.78 2.54
C ALA A 78 4.23 -15.43 1.82
N VAL A 79 3.35 -15.36 0.82
CA VAL A 79 2.98 -14.10 0.16
C VAL A 79 2.38 -13.12 1.17
N ARG A 80 1.42 -13.57 1.98
CA ARG A 80 0.78 -12.75 3.01
C ARG A 80 1.78 -12.20 4.02
N ARG A 81 2.71 -13.05 4.49
CA ARG A 81 3.80 -12.60 5.36
C ARG A 81 4.70 -11.56 4.69
N GLN A 82 5.03 -11.73 3.42
CA GLN A 82 5.83 -10.75 2.69
C GLN A 82 5.12 -9.41 2.53
N ILE A 83 3.80 -9.42 2.27
CA ILE A 83 2.99 -8.21 2.17
C ILE A 83 2.91 -7.51 3.53
N ALA A 84 2.54 -8.24 4.58
CA ALA A 84 2.42 -7.71 5.94
C ALA A 84 3.74 -7.13 6.48
N SER A 85 4.89 -7.70 6.07
CA SER A 85 6.21 -7.19 6.44
C SER A 85 6.65 -5.97 5.62
N ALA A 86 6.14 -5.83 4.38
CA ALA A 86 6.59 -4.81 3.44
C ALA A 86 5.77 -3.52 3.48
N ILE A 87 4.49 -3.63 3.84
CA ILE A 87 3.54 -2.52 3.79
C ILE A 87 3.10 -2.23 5.21
N GLU A 88 3.31 -1.01 5.69
CA GLU A 88 2.87 -0.60 7.02
C GLU A 88 1.57 0.20 6.98
N ILE A 89 1.40 1.07 5.99
CA ILE A 89 0.26 1.98 5.88
C ILE A 89 -0.35 1.89 4.48
N ILE A 90 -1.68 1.82 4.43
CA ILE A 90 -2.48 1.99 3.21
C ILE A 90 -3.31 3.25 3.34
N VAL A 91 -3.14 4.19 2.40
CA VAL A 91 -3.98 5.39 2.27
C VAL A 91 -4.98 5.13 1.14
N HIS A 92 -6.24 4.91 1.51
CA HIS A 92 -7.29 4.61 0.56
C HIS A 92 -7.98 5.88 0.06
N LEU A 93 -7.83 6.17 -1.23
CA LEU A 93 -8.47 7.29 -1.92
C LEU A 93 -9.73 6.81 -2.65
N GLY A 94 -10.87 7.43 -2.36
CA GLY A 94 -12.13 7.14 -3.03
C GLY A 94 -12.73 8.35 -3.73
N ARG A 95 -13.64 8.09 -4.66
CA ARG A 95 -14.44 9.13 -5.32
C ARG A 95 -15.83 9.15 -4.69
N LEU A 96 -16.22 10.32 -4.16
CA LEU A 96 -17.53 10.52 -3.54
C LEU A 96 -18.61 10.78 -4.60
N ARG A 97 -19.87 10.82 -4.16
CA ARG A 97 -21.04 11.05 -5.03
C ARG A 97 -21.01 12.41 -5.75
N ASP A 98 -20.40 13.41 -5.12
CA ASP A 98 -20.15 14.74 -5.71
C ASP A 98 -18.94 14.77 -6.67
N LYS A 99 -18.39 13.61 -7.02
CA LYS A 99 -17.21 13.38 -7.88
C LYS A 99 -15.89 13.88 -7.30
N SER A 100 -15.87 14.44 -6.09
CA SER A 100 -14.64 14.80 -5.38
C SER A 100 -13.85 13.54 -5.03
N ARG A 101 -12.52 13.70 -4.91
CA ARG A 101 -11.62 12.64 -4.44
C ARG A 101 -11.19 12.96 -3.02
N ARG A 102 -11.35 12.01 -2.10
CA ARG A 102 -11.02 12.15 -0.68
C ARG A 102 -10.24 10.92 -0.22
N VAL A 103 -9.43 11.11 0.82
CA VAL A 103 -8.94 9.99 1.63
C VAL A 103 -10.14 9.47 2.40
N LEU A 104 -10.55 8.23 2.13
CA LEU A 104 -11.67 7.59 2.82
C LEU A 104 -11.21 6.89 4.10
N GLN A 105 -10.00 6.34 4.07
CA GLN A 105 -9.45 5.60 5.20
C GLN A 105 -7.93 5.63 5.15
N ILE A 106 -7.30 5.67 6.32
CA ILE A 106 -5.88 5.38 6.51
C ILE A 106 -5.81 4.15 7.40
N VAL A 107 -5.17 3.10 6.91
CA VAL A 107 -5.15 1.79 7.56
C VAL A 107 -3.71 1.38 7.85
N GLU A 108 -3.47 0.94 9.07
CA GLU A 108 -2.26 0.22 9.46
C GLU A 108 -2.39 -1.26 9.10
N VAL A 109 -1.36 -1.80 8.47
CA VAL A 109 -1.21 -3.22 8.19
C VAL A 109 -0.38 -3.84 9.31
N LEU A 110 -0.91 -4.91 9.90
CA LEU A 110 -0.30 -5.64 11.02
C LEU A 110 0.17 -7.02 10.58
N GLN A 111 0.43 -7.91 11.54
CA GLN A 111 0.80 -9.29 11.28
C GLN A 111 -0.30 -10.13 10.59
N VAL A 112 0.09 -11.32 10.15
CA VAL A 112 -0.84 -12.34 9.67
C VAL A 112 -1.38 -13.14 10.86
N GLU A 113 -2.70 -13.18 11.03
CA GLU A 113 -3.40 -14.01 12.02
C GLU A 113 -4.46 -14.86 11.34
N ASN A 114 -4.62 -16.12 11.77
CA ASN A 114 -5.61 -17.04 11.19
C ASN A 114 -5.57 -17.11 9.65
N ARG A 115 -4.35 -17.03 9.08
CA ARG A 115 -4.05 -17.02 7.64
C ARG A 115 -4.50 -15.75 6.89
N THR A 116 -4.88 -14.68 7.57
CA THR A 116 -5.29 -13.41 6.95
C THR A 116 -4.39 -12.27 7.44
N ILE A 117 -4.12 -11.29 6.59
CA ILE A 117 -3.41 -10.07 7.00
C ILE A 117 -4.37 -9.23 7.85
N VAL A 118 -3.98 -8.91 9.09
CA VAL A 118 -4.79 -8.07 9.98
C VAL A 118 -4.53 -6.61 9.64
N THR A 119 -5.59 -5.81 9.66
CA THR A 119 -5.53 -4.37 9.43
C THR A 119 -6.28 -3.61 10.52
N GLN A 120 -5.85 -2.38 10.81
CA GLN A 120 -6.53 -1.47 11.73
C GLN A 120 -6.71 -0.10 11.09
N PRO A 121 -7.95 0.42 11.00
CA PRO A 121 -8.16 1.76 10.50
C PRO A 121 -7.71 2.78 11.55
N LEU A 122 -6.74 3.61 11.21
CA LEU A 122 -6.28 4.71 12.07
C LEU A 122 -7.16 5.94 11.89
N PHE A 123 -7.63 6.17 10.65
CA PHE A 123 -8.50 7.28 10.30
C PHE A 123 -9.59 6.86 9.32
N GLU A 124 -10.77 7.45 9.46
CA GLU A 124 -11.92 7.25 8.58
C GLU A 124 -12.56 8.57 8.20
N PHE A 125 -13.00 8.68 6.95
CA PHE A 125 -13.74 9.84 6.49
C PHE A 125 -15.18 9.76 6.97
N VAL A 126 -15.58 10.73 7.78
CA VAL A 126 -16.93 10.83 8.32
C VAL A 126 -17.66 11.93 7.56
N GLU A 127 -18.76 11.56 6.91
CA GLU A 127 -19.64 12.52 6.25
C GLU A 127 -20.45 13.30 7.29
N GLU A 128 -20.43 14.62 7.16
CA GLU A 128 -21.14 15.55 8.05
C GLU A 128 -22.38 16.14 7.36
N GLY A 129 -22.57 15.86 6.06
CA GLY A 129 -23.71 16.29 5.28
C GLY A 129 -23.32 16.77 3.88
N GLU A 130 -24.16 17.63 3.31
CA GLU A 130 -23.94 18.25 2.01
C GLU A 130 -24.15 19.77 2.09
N ASP A 131 -23.39 20.52 1.29
CA ASP A 131 -23.66 21.94 1.11
C ASP A 131 -24.81 22.20 0.13
N ALA A 132 -25.23 23.47 0.01
CA ALA A 132 -26.32 23.87 -0.90
C ALA A 132 -26.05 23.58 -2.40
N ARG A 133 -24.83 23.19 -2.77
CA ARG A 133 -24.43 22.82 -4.13
C ARG A 133 -24.28 21.30 -4.30
N GLY A 134 -24.66 20.50 -3.29
CA GLY A 134 -24.54 19.05 -3.28
C GLY A 134 -23.10 18.55 -3.13
N ARG A 135 -22.18 19.38 -2.61
CA ARG A 135 -20.82 18.92 -2.29
C ARG A 135 -20.83 18.22 -0.94
N VAL A 136 -20.17 17.07 -0.86
CA VAL A 136 -20.08 16.30 0.37
C VAL A 136 -19.17 17.04 1.36
N LEU A 137 -19.72 17.32 2.53
CA LEU A 137 -18.99 17.84 3.68
C LEU A 137 -18.59 16.67 4.58
N GLY A 138 -17.39 16.73 5.12
CA GLY A 138 -16.88 15.68 5.99
C GLY A 138 -15.40 15.86 6.25
N THR A 139 -14.93 15.18 7.28
CA THR A 139 -13.56 15.28 7.75
C THR A 139 -12.97 13.89 7.96
N LEU A 140 -11.66 13.79 7.81
CA LEU A 140 -10.94 12.58 8.18
C LEU A 140 -10.76 12.59 9.70
N GLN A 141 -11.37 11.64 10.39
CA GLN A 141 -11.39 11.56 11.85
C GLN A 141 -10.58 10.36 12.34
N PRO A 142 -9.83 10.49 13.45
CA PRO A 142 -9.14 9.35 14.05
C PRO A 142 -10.16 8.33 14.56
N THR A 143 -9.84 7.05 14.45
CA THR A 143 -10.64 6.00 15.06
C THR A 143 -10.23 5.76 16.52
N LYS A 144 -10.77 4.70 17.14
CA LYS A 144 -10.33 4.23 18.46
C LYS A 144 -8.95 3.55 18.46
N TYR A 145 -8.41 3.22 17.29
CA TYR A 145 -7.14 2.49 17.17
C TYR A 145 -5.98 3.48 17.11
N CYS A 146 -4.93 3.17 17.85
CA CYS A 146 -3.65 3.87 17.78
C CYS A 146 -2.66 3.05 16.95
N LEU A 147 -1.68 3.74 16.34
CA LEU A 147 -0.61 3.09 15.60
C LEU A 147 0.15 2.10 16.52
N GLN A 148 0.28 0.85 16.09
CA GLN A 148 0.96 -0.20 16.85
C GLN A 148 2.43 -0.36 16.46
N GLN A 149 2.74 -0.34 15.17
CA GLN A 149 4.07 -0.58 14.60
C GLN A 149 4.94 0.68 14.70
N THR A 150 5.37 1.01 15.93
CA THR A 150 6.10 2.24 16.22
C THR A 150 7.62 2.09 16.15
N GLU A 151 8.16 0.88 15.97
CA GLU A 151 9.60 0.61 16.01
C GLU A 151 10.41 1.45 15.01
N LYS A 152 9.91 1.59 13.76
CA LYS A 152 10.59 2.41 12.75
C LYS A 152 10.56 3.89 13.10
N LEU A 153 9.48 4.38 13.70
CA LEU A 153 9.38 5.76 14.17
C LEU A 153 10.38 6.01 15.30
N GLN A 154 10.45 5.09 16.27
CA GLN A 154 11.41 5.16 17.37
C GLN A 154 12.86 5.15 16.85
N ARG A 155 13.18 4.29 15.89
CA ARG A 155 14.50 4.24 15.23
C ARG A 155 14.83 5.52 14.46
N ALA A 156 13.80 6.21 13.95
CA ALA A 156 13.92 7.53 13.34
C ALA A 156 13.97 8.68 14.35
N GLY A 157 13.90 8.39 15.66
CA GLY A 157 13.91 9.39 16.73
C GLY A 157 12.58 10.09 16.96
N ILE A 158 11.47 9.51 16.50
CA ILE A 158 10.12 10.05 16.64
C ILE A 158 9.40 9.33 17.80
N THR A 159 8.90 10.10 18.76
CA THR A 159 8.06 9.63 19.87
C THR A 159 6.62 10.07 19.62
N LEU A 160 5.67 9.15 19.73
CA LEU A 160 4.23 9.38 19.56
C LEU A 160 3.54 9.73 20.87
#